data_AF-A0A9N9NLM7-F1
#
_entry.id   AF-A0A9N9NLM7-F1
#
_cell.length_a   1.000
_cell.length_b   1.000
_cell.length_c   1.000
_cell.angle_alpha   90.00
_cell.angle_beta   90.00
_cell.angle_gamma   90.00
#
_symmetry.space_group_name_H-M   'P 1'
#
loop_
_entity.id
_entity.type
_entity.pdbx_description
1 polymer ?
#
loop_
_entity_poly.entity_id
_entity_poly.type
_entity_poly.pdbx_seq_one_letter_code
_entity_poly.pdbx_strand_id
1 'polypeptide(L)'
;VLKNRKPTLVQKEIMAEAVINLKKLQFTHIIEKQAIYIINSVITPRLLYQLYSFFLSAAQTNTLNKTYIQLIKNKAKLARGVPNSFIFNPDIYAINNLAQAQLSSLVLTLQKT
;
A
#
# COMPACT_ATOMS: atom_id res chain seq x y z
N VAL A 1 16.05 9.40 -15.03
CA VAL A 1 16.57 9.39 -13.64
C VAL A 1 15.82 10.43 -12.82
N LEU A 2 14.73 10.04 -12.16
CA LEU A 2 13.94 10.95 -11.32
C LEU A 2 14.73 11.18 -10.02
N LYS A 3 15.43 12.32 -9.93
CA LYS A 3 16.13 12.76 -8.71
C LYS A 3 15.20 12.62 -7.50
N ASN A 4 15.69 12.01 -6.43
CA ASN A 4 15.05 11.99 -5.10
C ASN A 4 14.79 13.42 -4.62
N ARG A 5 13.66 14.02 -5.02
CA ARG A 5 13.18 15.28 -4.47
C ARG A 5 12.72 15.01 -3.04
N LYS A 6 13.05 15.91 -2.12
CA LYS A 6 12.60 15.81 -0.73
C LYS A 6 11.07 15.71 -0.72
N PRO A 7 10.48 14.86 0.15
CA PRO A 7 9.02 14.74 0.25
C PRO A 7 8.40 16.09 0.56
N THR A 8 7.35 16.46 -0.16
CA THR A 8 6.55 17.64 0.19
C THR A 8 5.86 17.42 1.55
N LEU A 9 5.47 18.50 2.23
CA LEU A 9 4.74 18.40 3.50
C LEU A 9 3.48 17.54 3.35
N VAL A 10 2.73 17.78 2.26
CA VAL A 10 1.51 17.02 1.92
C VAL A 10 1.79 15.52 1.74
N GLN A 11 2.87 15.13 1.06
CA GLN A 11 3.24 13.72 0.92
C GLN A 11 3.54 13.06 2.27
N LYS A 12 4.18 13.79 3.19
CA LYS A 12 4.45 13.26 4.54
C LYS A 12 3.17 13.07 5.34
N GLU A 13 2.23 14.01 5.24
CA GLU A 13 0.93 13.93 5.91
C GLU A 13 0.10 12.75 5.40
N ILE A 14 -0.01 12.58 4.07
CA ILE A 14 -0.69 11.44 3.44
C ILE A 14 -0.07 10.12 3.91
N MET A 15 1.25 10.02 3.90
CA MET A 15 1.95 8.82 4.37
C MET A 15 1.73 8.56 5.86
N ALA A 16 1.74 9.61 6.70
CA ALA A 16 1.50 9.49 8.13
C ALA A 16 0.07 9.02 8.41
N GLU A 17 -0.93 9.59 7.73
CA GLU A 17 -2.33 9.18 7.83
C GLU A 17 -2.48 7.69 7.48
N ALA A 18 -1.88 7.26 6.37
CA ALA A 18 -1.90 5.86 5.96
C ALA A 18 -1.28 4.93 7.00
N VAL A 19 -0.11 5.29 7.56
CA VAL A 19 0.55 4.51 8.60
C VAL A 19 -0.30 4.45 9.87
N ILE A 20 -0.97 5.54 10.26
CA ILE A 20 -1.89 5.55 11.40
C ILE A 20 -3.06 4.59 11.18
N ASN A 21 -3.67 4.62 10.00
CA ASN A 21 -4.78 3.73 9.65
C ASN A 21 -4.36 2.26 9.65
N LEU A 22 -3.16 1.96 9.16
CA LEU A 22 -2.59 0.61 9.21
C LEU A 22 -2.29 0.15 10.62
N LYS A 23 -1.75 1.02 11.48
CA LYS A 23 -1.55 0.70 12.90
C LYS A 23 -2.86 0.38 13.59
N LYS A 24 -3.93 1.15 13.34
CA LYS A 24 -5.27 0.82 13.87
C LYS A 24 -5.69 -0.59 13.43
N LEU A 25 -5.55 -0.90 12.15
CA LEU A 25 -5.88 -2.21 11.59
C LEU A 25 -5.05 -3.35 12.25
N GLN A 26 -3.79 -3.10 12.58
CA GLN A 26 -2.93 -4.06 13.28
C GLN A 26 -3.49 -4.49 14.65
N PHE A 27 -4.08 -3.57 15.41
CA PHE A 27 -4.60 -3.86 16.77
C PHE A 27 -6.05 -4.36 16.79
N THR A 28 -6.80 -4.21 15.69
CA THR A 28 -8.19 -4.69 15.63
C THR A 28 -8.30 -6.21 15.64
N HIS A 29 -9.36 -6.75 16.23
CA HIS A 29 -9.63 -8.20 16.24
C HIS A 29 -10.30 -8.62 14.92
N ILE A 30 -9.50 -8.74 13.86
CA ILE A 30 -9.94 -9.15 12.52
C ILE A 30 -9.06 -10.26 11.96
N ILE A 31 -9.62 -11.07 11.06
CA ILE A 31 -8.94 -12.14 10.33
C ILE A 31 -8.08 -11.53 9.21
N GLU A 32 -6.99 -12.21 8.82
CA GLU A 32 -6.12 -11.79 7.73
C GLU A 32 -6.86 -11.42 6.43
N LYS A 33 -7.86 -12.22 6.02
CA LYS A 33 -8.65 -11.99 4.80
C LYS A 33 -9.47 -10.70 4.89
N GLN A 34 -10.01 -10.39 6.07
CA GLN A 34 -10.71 -9.14 6.32
C GLN A 34 -9.74 -7.95 6.26
N ALA A 35 -8.54 -8.09 6.83
CA ALA A 35 -7.50 -7.07 6.75
C ALA A 35 -7.07 -6.80 5.30
N ILE A 36 -6.87 -7.85 4.50
CA ILE A 36 -6.55 -7.76 3.08
C ILE A 36 -7.65 -7.05 2.32
N TYR A 37 -8.91 -7.43 2.55
CA TYR A 37 -10.04 -6.78 1.92
C TYR A 37 -10.09 -5.28 2.25
N ILE A 38 -9.89 -4.89 3.51
CA ILE A 38 -9.85 -3.48 3.91
C ILE A 38 -8.69 -2.75 3.24
N ILE A 39 -7.51 -3.37 3.15
CA ILE A 39 -6.35 -2.78 2.47
C ILE A 39 -6.67 -2.55 0.98
N ASN A 40 -7.13 -3.59 0.28
CA ASN A 40 -7.34 -3.55 -1.16
C ASN A 40 -8.53 -2.69 -1.58
N SER A 41 -9.62 -2.71 -0.82
CA SER A 41 -10.89 -2.07 -1.18
C SER A 41 -11.08 -0.69 -0.57
N VAL A 42 -10.35 -0.34 0.50
CA VAL A 42 -10.55 0.93 1.22
C VAL A 42 -9.26 1.75 1.30
N ILE A 43 -8.19 1.18 1.87
CA ILE A 43 -6.96 1.94 2.14
C ILE A 43 -6.25 2.29 0.83
N THR A 44 -6.04 1.30 -0.05
CA THR A 44 -5.35 1.50 -1.34
C THR A 44 -6.10 2.47 -2.25
N PRO A 45 -7.42 2.34 -2.50
CA PRO A 45 -8.14 3.28 -3.36
C PRO A 45 -8.15 4.71 -2.81
N ARG A 46 -8.32 4.88 -1.48
CA ARG A 46 -8.24 6.20 -0.83
C ARG A 46 -6.87 6.83 -1.00
N LEU A 47 -5.81 6.04 -0.83
CA LEU A 47 -4.45 6.50 -1.09
C LEU A 47 -4.26 6.88 -2.55
N LEU A 48 -4.67 6.04 -3.51
CA LEU A 48 -4.54 6.35 -4.94
C LEU A 48 -5.26 7.65 -5.32
N TYR A 49 -6.43 7.91 -4.72
CA TYR A 49 -7.13 9.18 -4.92
C TYR A 49 -6.32 10.38 -4.41
N GLN A 50 -5.77 10.30 -3.19
CA GLN A 50 -4.90 11.36 -2.65
C GLN A 50 -3.61 11.54 -3.48
N LEU A 51 -3.08 10.44 -4.02
CA LEU A 51 -1.86 10.39 -4.82
C LEU A 51 -2.08 10.75 -6.29
N TYR A 52 -3.33 10.91 -6.73
CA TYR A 52 -3.65 11.41 -8.06
C TYR A 52 -3.02 12.78 -8.31
N SER A 53 -3.08 13.67 -7.33
CA SER A 53 -2.45 14.99 -7.39
C SER A 53 -0.95 14.97 -7.03
N PHE A 54 -0.48 13.91 -6.35
CA PHE A 54 0.88 13.82 -5.81
C PHE A 54 1.47 12.43 -5.97
N PHE A 55 2.49 12.28 -6.83
CA PHE A 55 3.12 10.98 -7.05
C PHE A 55 4.16 10.64 -5.97
N LEU A 56 4.07 9.47 -5.34
CA LEU A 56 5.11 8.99 -4.42
C LEU A 56 6.32 8.43 -5.16
N SER A 57 7.50 8.65 -4.59
CA SER A 57 8.73 7.99 -5.05
C SER A 57 8.74 6.49 -4.75
N ALA A 58 9.63 5.76 -5.43
CA ALA A 58 9.81 4.32 -5.20
C ALA A 58 10.19 3.98 -3.74
N ALA A 59 11.00 4.83 -3.09
CA ALA A 59 11.37 4.62 -1.69
C ALA A 59 10.17 4.75 -0.74
N GLN A 60 9.29 5.73 -0.99
CA GLN A 60 8.09 5.97 -0.19
C GLN A 60 7.06 4.85 -0.36
N THR A 61 6.77 4.46 -1.60
CA THR A 61 5.86 3.34 -1.90
C THR A 61 6.38 2.03 -1.32
N ASN A 62 7.69 1.76 -1.39
CA ASN A 62 8.31 0.60 -0.75
C ASN A 62 8.14 0.59 0.77
N THR A 63 8.18 1.76 1.41
CA THR A 63 7.98 1.88 2.86
C THR A 63 6.55 1.51 3.26
N LEU A 64 5.56 1.99 2.50
CA LEU A 64 4.16 1.63 2.72
C LEU A 64 3.89 0.15 2.43
N ASN A 65 4.40 -0.37 1.31
CA ASN A 65 4.28 -1.78 0.95
C ASN A 65 4.86 -2.72 2.03
N LYS A 66 6.03 -2.38 2.60
CA LYS A 66 6.62 -3.14 3.72
C LYS A 66 5.68 -3.17 4.93
N THR A 67 5.01 -2.05 5.21
CA THR A 67 4.05 -1.95 6.32
C THR A 67 2.82 -2.83 6.09
N TYR A 68 2.27 -2.86 4.86
CA TYR A 68 1.19 -3.78 4.48
C TYR A 68 1.61 -5.24 4.66
N ILE A 69 2.77 -5.61 4.11
CA ILE A 69 3.29 -6.98 4.19
C ILE A 69 3.46 -7.41 5.64
N GLN A 70 4.07 -6.57 6.47
CA GLN A 70 4.31 -6.91 7.87
C GLN A 70 2.99 -7.05 8.64
N LEU A 71 2.02 -6.18 8.39
CA LEU A 71 0.69 -6.28 8.98
C LEU A 71 0.04 -7.62 8.65
N ILE A 72 0.02 -8.00 7.38
CA ILE A 72 -0.61 -9.26 6.96
C ILE A 72 0.17 -10.47 7.45
N LYS A 73 1.51 -10.46 7.40
CA LYS A 73 2.32 -11.53 7.99
C LYS A 73 2.02 -11.73 9.47
N ASN A 74 1.86 -10.65 10.23
CA ASN A 74 1.50 -10.71 11.64
C ASN A 74 0.08 -11.25 11.85
N LYS A 75 -0.90 -10.80 11.06
CA LYS A 75 -2.30 -11.26 11.16
C LYS A 75 -2.47 -12.72 10.79
N ALA A 76 -1.80 -13.16 9.71
CA ALA A 76 -1.83 -14.53 9.23
C ALA A 76 -0.85 -15.46 9.95
N LYS A 77 -0.17 -14.97 11.00
CA LYS A 77 0.84 -15.73 11.77
C LYS A 77 1.88 -16.42 10.88
N LEU A 78 2.26 -15.78 9.77
CA LEU A 78 3.18 -16.33 8.79
C LEU A 78 4.61 -16.31 9.33
N ALA A 79 5.38 -17.35 8.99
CA ALA A 79 6.79 -17.40 9.34
C ALA A 79 7.56 -16.23 8.71
N ARG A 80 8.57 -15.73 9.42
CA ARG A 80 9.41 -14.61 8.95
C ARG A 80 10.07 -14.89 7.58
N GLY A 81 10.38 -16.17 7.31
CA GLY A 81 10.99 -16.63 6.05
C GLY A 81 10.07 -16.68 4.84
N VAL A 82 8.75 -16.44 5.00
CA VAL A 82 7.83 -16.45 3.86
C VAL A 82 8.22 -15.32 2.89
N PRO A 83 8.45 -15.62 1.59
CA PRO A 83 8.86 -14.61 0.63
C PRO A 83 7.74 -13.60 0.40
N ASN A 84 8.08 -12.34 0.13
CA ASN A 84 7.08 -11.30 -0.07
C ASN A 84 6.22 -11.56 -1.33
N SER A 85 6.74 -12.30 -2.31
CA SER A 85 5.99 -12.73 -3.49
C SER A 85 4.74 -13.54 -3.14
N PHE A 86 4.76 -14.31 -2.04
CA PHE A 86 3.61 -15.07 -1.56
C PHE A 86 2.42 -14.17 -1.20
N ILE A 87 2.70 -12.98 -0.67
CA ILE A 87 1.69 -12.01 -0.24
C ILE A 87 1.06 -11.29 -1.44
N PHE A 88 1.86 -11.03 -2.48
CA PHE A 88 1.40 -10.36 -3.70
C PHE A 88 0.75 -11.31 -4.71
N ASN A 89 0.89 -12.62 -4.53
CA ASN A 89 0.33 -13.59 -5.46
C ASN A 89 -1.22 -13.49 -5.49
N PRO A 90 -1.83 -13.27 -6.68
CA PRO A 90 -3.28 -13.21 -6.86
C PRO A 90 -4.04 -14.44 -6.33
N ASP A 91 -3.44 -15.62 -6.39
CA ASP A 91 -4.11 -16.87 -6.01
C ASP A 91 -4.11 -17.12 -4.50
N ILE A 92 -3.44 -16.25 -3.72
CA ILE A 92 -3.19 -16.46 -2.29
C ILE A 92 -3.78 -15.32 -1.47
N TYR A 93 -3.07 -14.19 -1.42
CA TYR A 93 -3.45 -13.03 -0.62
C TYR A 93 -3.73 -11.79 -1.47
N ALA A 94 -3.32 -11.78 -2.74
CA ALA A 94 -3.68 -10.77 -3.73
C ALA A 94 -3.56 -9.31 -3.24
N ILE A 95 -2.55 -9.00 -2.42
CA ILE A 95 -2.38 -7.61 -1.96
C ILE A 95 -1.96 -6.74 -3.13
N ASN A 96 -2.64 -5.61 -3.29
CA ASN A 96 -2.29 -4.64 -4.32
C ASN A 96 -0.95 -3.96 -3.98
N ASN A 97 0.04 -4.14 -4.85
CA ASN A 97 1.30 -3.39 -4.74
C ASN A 97 1.05 -1.92 -5.06
N LEU A 98 1.30 -1.04 -4.09
CA LEU A 98 1.00 0.40 -4.23
C LEU A 98 1.72 1.06 -5.39
N ALA A 99 2.97 0.67 -5.67
CA ALA A 99 3.74 1.25 -6.78
C ALA A 99 3.14 0.87 -8.14
N GLN A 100 2.73 -0.38 -8.31
CA GLN A 100 2.06 -0.85 -9.52
C GLN A 100 0.66 -0.24 -9.66
N ALA A 101 -0.07 -0.13 -8.55
CA ALA A 101 -1.39 0.47 -8.52
C ALA A 101 -1.35 1.96 -8.92
N GLN A 102 -0.35 2.71 -8.43
CA GLN A 102 -0.15 4.13 -8.76
C GLN A 102 0.22 4.34 -10.24
N LEU A 103 1.05 3.46 -10.80
CA LEU A 103 1.36 3.50 -12.24
C LEU A 103 0.11 3.17 -13.08
N SER A 104 -0.65 2.16 -12.68
CA SER A 104 -1.87 1.74 -13.39
C SER A 104 -2.92 2.85 -13.37
N SER A 105 -3.12 3.53 -12.23
CA SER A 105 -4.05 4.66 -12.13
C SER A 105 -3.63 5.82 -13.03
N LEU A 106 -2.33 6.09 -13.16
CA LEU A 106 -1.80 7.13 -14.03
C LEU A 106 -2.05 6.79 -15.51
N VAL A 107 -1.76 5.55 -15.93
CA VAL A 107 -2.00 5.09 -17.30
C VAL A 107 -3.49 5.18 -17.65
N LEU A 108 -4.38 4.72 -16.77
CA LEU A 108 -5.83 4.80 -16.97
C LEU A 108 -6.35 6.24 -17.10
N THR A 109 -5.69 7.19 -16.43
CA THR A 109 -6.05 8.61 -16.53
C THR A 109 -5.65 9.18 -17.88
N LEU A 110 -4.44 8.84 -18.35
CA LEU A 110 -3.93 9.28 -19.65
C LEU A 110 -4.68 8.66 -20.84
N GLN A 111 -5.30 7.49 -20.67
CA GLN A 111 -6.11 6.85 -21.72
C GLN A 111 -7.52 7.44 -21.85
N LYS A 112 -7.99 8.16 -20.82
CA LYS A 112 -9.34 8.77 -20.80
C LYS A 112 -9.38 10.18 -21.39
N THR A 113 -8.22 10.77 -21.63
CA THR A 113 -8.03 12.05 -22.32
C THR A 113 -7.81 11.83 -23.80
#